data_AF-A0A7J9LN93-F1
#
_entry.id   AF-A0A7J9LN93-F1
#
_cell.length_a   1.000
_cell.length_b   1.000
_cell.length_c   1.000
_cell.angle_alpha   90.00
_cell.angle_beta   90.00
_cell.angle_gamma   90.00
#
_symmetry.space_group_name_H-M   'P 1'
#
loop_
_entity.id
_entity.type
_entity.pdbx_description
1 polymer ?
#
loop_
_entity_poly.entity_id
_entity_poly.type
_entity_poly.pdbx_seq_one_letter_code
_entity_poly.pdbx_strand_id
1 'polypeptide(L)'
;MIYIKAGIYDEYITVDKQYTNIMMYGDGPRKTIVTGRKGVKNGGRITTWQTATFSAIGNGFIAKSMGFQNTAGPEKHEAVALRIQSDKSAFFNCRIDAYQDTLYNQANRQLFRNCVISGTIGFIFSDSPIVIQNSLIIVRRPMDNQFNIVTTQGKDFIDENTGTIIQNCKIVPEQKLFNDRFKIATFLGRPWKKFSTTIIMECILGDFIKPEGWILFEGPDKVNYEETLYYA
;
A
#
# COMPACT_ATOMS: atom_id res chain seq x y z
N MET A 1 -2.14 4.52 -24.98
CA MET A 1 -1.61 3.22 -24.48
C MET A 1 -0.10 3.26 -24.61
N ILE A 2 0.63 2.87 -23.57
CA ILE A 2 2.09 2.82 -23.53
C ILE A 2 2.49 1.39 -23.21
N TYR A 3 3.15 0.72 -24.14
CA TYR A 3 3.71 -0.61 -23.93
C TYR A 3 5.16 -0.49 -23.47
N ILE A 4 5.50 -1.23 -22.41
CA ILE A 4 6.80 -1.15 -21.74
C ILE A 4 7.38 -2.56 -21.74
N LYS A 5 8.51 -2.72 -22.42
CA LYS A 5 9.18 -4.01 -22.53
C LYS A 5 9.72 -4.47 -21.18
N ALA A 6 10.10 -5.75 -21.09
CA ALA A 6 10.86 -6.26 -19.98
C ALA A 6 12.14 -5.43 -19.74
N GLY A 7 12.34 -5.04 -18.50
CA GLY A 7 13.41 -4.15 -18.07
C GLY A 7 13.20 -3.69 -16.62
N ILE A 8 14.30 -3.28 -15.98
CA ILE A 8 14.28 -2.55 -14.72
C ILE A 8 14.57 -1.10 -15.04
N TYR A 9 13.60 -0.23 -14.73
CA TYR A 9 13.61 1.20 -15.01
C TYR A 9 13.84 1.94 -13.68
N ASP A 10 15.08 2.34 -13.43
CA ASP A 10 15.51 3.05 -12.20
C ASP A 10 15.27 4.55 -12.36
N GLU A 11 14.00 4.93 -12.33
CA GLU A 11 13.52 6.27 -12.60
C GLU A 11 12.29 6.63 -11.77
N TYR A 12 12.09 7.93 -11.54
CA TYR A 12 10.94 8.47 -10.82
C TYR A 12 9.93 9.02 -11.81
N ILE A 13 8.76 8.40 -11.91
CA ILE A 13 7.75 8.75 -12.92
C ILE A 13 6.55 9.41 -12.27
N THR A 14 6.07 10.50 -12.88
CA THR A 14 4.79 11.14 -12.54
C THR A 14 3.91 11.23 -13.79
N VAL A 15 2.78 10.53 -13.79
CA VAL A 15 1.69 10.74 -14.75
C VAL A 15 0.80 11.84 -14.19
N ASP A 16 1.17 13.08 -14.50
CA ASP A 16 0.53 14.29 -13.98
C ASP A 16 -0.91 14.50 -14.50
N LYS A 17 -1.65 15.45 -13.91
CA LYS A 17 -3.09 15.68 -14.07
C LYS A 17 -3.55 15.80 -15.52
N GLN A 18 -2.74 16.41 -16.38
CA GLN A 18 -3.04 16.61 -17.80
C GLN A 18 -3.04 15.31 -18.61
N TYR A 19 -2.39 14.26 -18.12
CA TYR A 19 -2.27 12.98 -18.81
C TYR A 19 -3.37 12.01 -18.37
N THR A 20 -4.58 12.20 -18.93
CA THR A 20 -5.75 11.39 -18.60
C THR A 20 -5.87 10.15 -19.48
N ASN A 21 -6.56 9.12 -18.98
CA ASN A 21 -6.85 7.87 -19.69
C ASN A 21 -5.61 7.14 -20.23
N ILE A 22 -4.47 7.30 -19.55
CA ILE A 22 -3.24 6.59 -19.88
C ILE A 22 -3.34 5.16 -19.37
N MET A 23 -3.21 4.21 -20.30
CA MET A 23 -2.96 2.81 -19.98
C MET A 23 -1.48 2.48 -20.18
N MET A 24 -0.80 1.99 -19.15
CA MET A 24 0.54 1.41 -19.21
C MET A 24 0.45 -0.12 -19.08
N TYR A 25 1.16 -0.83 -19.95
CA TYR A 25 1.16 -2.29 -20.00
C TYR A 25 2.57 -2.86 -20.14
N GLY A 26 2.93 -3.81 -19.27
CA GLY A 26 4.25 -4.45 -19.25
C GLY A 26 4.26 -5.93 -19.67
N ASP A 27 5.46 -6.48 -19.88
CA ASP A 27 5.70 -7.89 -20.21
C ASP A 27 5.49 -8.85 -19.01
N GLY A 28 5.14 -8.31 -17.84
CA GLY A 28 4.86 -9.06 -16.64
C GLY A 28 5.36 -8.32 -15.39
N PRO A 29 4.66 -8.45 -14.25
CA PRO A 29 4.94 -7.64 -13.05
C PRO A 29 6.28 -7.95 -12.36
N ARG A 30 6.99 -9.01 -12.79
CA ARG A 30 8.36 -9.34 -12.36
C ARG A 30 9.42 -9.10 -13.45
N LYS A 31 9.00 -8.66 -14.63
CA LYS A 31 9.86 -8.46 -15.81
C LYS A 31 9.96 -6.99 -16.19
N THR A 32 8.87 -6.24 -16.04
CA THR A 32 8.80 -4.80 -16.31
C THR A 32 8.59 -4.08 -14.99
N ILE A 33 9.66 -3.49 -14.45
CA ILE A 33 9.67 -2.93 -13.09
C ILE A 33 10.15 -1.48 -13.13
N VAL A 34 9.36 -0.55 -12.61
CA VAL A 34 9.85 0.79 -12.25
C VAL A 34 10.32 0.73 -10.80
N THR A 35 11.56 1.16 -10.55
CA THR A 35 12.22 1.06 -9.25
C THR A 35 12.81 2.39 -8.81
N GLY A 36 12.87 2.58 -7.50
CA GLY A 36 13.44 3.75 -6.85
C GLY A 36 13.86 3.42 -5.42
N ARG A 37 14.52 4.37 -4.75
CA ARG A 37 15.11 4.15 -3.42
C ARG A 37 14.98 5.32 -2.45
N LYS A 38 13.99 6.21 -2.66
CA LYS A 38 13.75 7.36 -1.77
C LYS A 38 13.01 6.87 -0.52
N GLY A 39 13.45 7.32 0.65
CA GLY A 39 12.73 7.19 1.91
C GLY A 39 12.94 8.43 2.77
N VAL A 40 12.09 8.68 3.76
CA VAL A 40 12.10 9.92 4.56
C VAL A 40 13.44 10.13 5.28
N LYS A 41 14.14 9.06 5.69
CA LYS A 41 15.49 9.17 6.30
C LYS A 41 16.65 9.31 5.31
N ASN A 42 16.42 9.54 4.02
CA ASN A 42 17.50 9.74 3.05
C ASN A 42 18.04 11.18 3.03
N GLY A 43 18.88 11.55 4.01
CA GLY A 43 19.89 12.62 3.93
C GLY A 43 19.43 14.05 3.55
N GLY A 44 18.16 14.23 3.21
CA GLY A 44 17.51 15.45 2.76
C GLY A 44 16.06 15.40 3.23
N ARG A 45 15.52 16.56 3.61
CA ARG A 45 14.18 16.70 4.21
C ARG A 45 13.08 16.46 3.15
N ILE A 46 12.90 15.22 2.71
CA ILE A 46 11.77 14.82 1.87
C ILE A 46 10.68 14.22 2.73
N THR A 47 9.43 14.51 2.35
CA THR A 47 8.23 13.98 3.01
C THR A 47 7.76 12.71 2.31
N THR A 48 6.91 11.91 2.97
CA THR A 48 6.40 10.63 2.46
C THR A 48 5.94 10.69 1.00
N TRP A 49 5.17 11.72 0.62
CA TRP A 49 4.66 11.83 -0.74
C TRP A 49 5.76 12.02 -1.80
N GLN A 50 6.90 12.62 -1.44
CA GLN A 50 8.04 12.85 -2.34
C GLN A 50 8.91 11.58 -2.52
N THR A 51 8.66 10.54 -1.72
CA THR A 51 9.39 9.28 -1.80
C THR A 51 8.88 8.34 -2.90
N ALA A 52 7.68 8.62 -3.43
CA ALA A 52 7.01 7.79 -4.43
C ALA A 52 7.89 7.52 -5.65
N THR A 53 8.14 6.25 -5.93
CA THR A 53 8.83 5.82 -7.16
C THR A 53 7.97 6.10 -8.38
N PHE A 54 6.67 5.78 -8.31
CA PHE A 54 5.71 6.07 -9.36
C PHE A 54 4.51 6.83 -8.79
N SER A 55 4.10 7.92 -9.45
CA SER A 55 2.90 8.69 -9.12
C SER A 55 1.90 8.70 -10.27
N ALA A 56 0.68 8.20 -10.03
CA ALA A 56 -0.44 8.26 -10.97
C ALA A 56 -1.46 9.33 -10.51
N ILE A 57 -1.49 10.48 -11.18
CA ILE A 57 -2.32 11.63 -10.82
C ILE A 57 -3.41 11.89 -11.87
N GLY A 58 -3.10 11.77 -13.16
CA GLY A 58 -4.07 11.94 -14.24
C GLY A 58 -5.19 10.90 -14.20
N ASN A 59 -6.45 11.37 -14.24
CA ASN A 59 -7.64 10.53 -14.09
C ASN A 59 -7.75 9.43 -15.15
N GLY A 60 -8.35 8.30 -14.79
CA GLY A 60 -8.51 7.13 -15.66
C GLY A 60 -7.21 6.37 -15.91
N PHE A 61 -6.20 6.51 -15.05
CA PHE A 61 -4.96 5.77 -15.18
C PHE A 61 -5.18 4.26 -15.02
N ILE A 62 -4.63 3.48 -15.94
CA ILE A 62 -4.66 2.02 -15.88
C ILE A 62 -3.24 1.48 -15.96
N ALA A 63 -2.88 0.57 -15.05
CA ALA A 63 -1.66 -0.22 -15.16
C ALA A 63 -2.01 -1.71 -15.27
N LYS A 64 -1.32 -2.42 -16.17
CA LYS A 64 -1.46 -3.87 -16.31
C LYS A 64 -0.11 -4.55 -16.45
N SER A 65 0.11 -5.65 -15.73
CA SER A 65 1.34 -6.46 -15.84
C SER A 65 2.63 -5.67 -15.55
N MET A 66 2.57 -4.71 -14.61
CA MET A 66 3.66 -3.82 -14.22
C MET A 66 4.14 -4.09 -12.79
N GLY A 67 5.44 -3.92 -12.54
CA GLY A 67 6.03 -3.87 -11.21
C GLY A 67 6.35 -2.43 -10.79
N PHE A 68 6.03 -2.07 -9.56
CA PHE A 68 6.37 -0.81 -8.92
C PHE A 68 7.11 -1.11 -7.62
N GLN A 69 8.32 -0.58 -7.46
CA GLN A 69 9.18 -0.98 -6.36
C GLN A 69 9.86 0.21 -5.71
N ASN A 70 9.94 0.20 -4.38
CA ASN A 70 10.87 1.05 -3.65
C ASN A 70 11.83 0.18 -2.82
N THR A 71 13.12 0.27 -3.12
CA THR A 71 14.19 -0.53 -2.51
C THR A 71 14.91 0.20 -1.38
N ALA A 72 14.34 1.26 -0.82
CA ALA A 72 14.98 2.04 0.25
C ALA A 72 15.33 1.18 1.48
N GLY A 73 14.53 0.17 1.80
CA GLY A 73 14.72 -0.69 2.98
C GLY A 73 13.95 -0.18 4.22
N PRO A 74 13.72 -1.05 5.22
CA PRO A 74 12.95 -0.69 6.41
C PRO A 74 13.67 0.35 7.30
N GLU A 75 15.00 0.47 7.19
CA GLU A 75 15.81 1.45 7.90
C GLU A 75 15.55 2.90 7.44
N LYS A 76 14.95 3.07 6.26
CA LYS A 76 14.64 4.38 5.66
C LYS A 76 13.27 4.94 6.00
N HIS A 77 12.50 4.19 6.81
CA HIS A 77 11.13 4.52 7.24
C HIS A 77 10.21 4.66 6.01
N GLU A 78 9.35 5.66 5.95
CA GLU A 78 8.35 5.82 4.90
C GLU A 78 9.00 5.90 3.51
N ALA A 79 8.65 4.96 2.62
CA ALA A 79 9.26 4.82 1.30
C ALA A 79 8.26 4.24 0.29
N VAL A 80 7.58 5.14 -0.44
CA VAL A 80 6.45 4.79 -1.30
C VAL A 80 6.92 4.17 -2.63
N ALA A 81 6.35 3.02 -2.99
CA ALA A 81 6.53 2.44 -4.32
C ALA A 81 5.55 3.05 -5.34
N LEU A 82 4.27 3.14 -4.96
CA LEU A 82 3.21 3.63 -5.82
C LEU A 82 2.31 4.63 -5.07
N ARG A 83 2.17 5.84 -5.61
CA ARG A 83 1.24 6.88 -5.13
C ARG A 83 0.14 7.13 -6.15
N ILE A 84 -1.11 7.18 -5.70
CA ILE A 84 -2.27 7.32 -6.59
C ILE A 84 -3.20 8.44 -6.11
N GLN A 85 -3.44 9.39 -7.00
CA GLN A 85 -4.50 10.39 -6.89
C GLN A 85 -5.49 10.31 -8.07
N SER A 86 -5.25 9.45 -9.05
CA SER A 86 -6.12 9.29 -10.22
C SER A 86 -7.50 8.74 -9.83
N ASP A 87 -8.56 9.47 -10.15
CA ASP A 87 -9.92 8.94 -10.07
C ASP A 87 -10.19 7.89 -11.16
N LYS A 88 -11.05 6.92 -10.85
CA LYS A 88 -11.38 5.78 -11.71
C LYS A 88 -10.13 5.03 -12.20
N SER A 89 -9.12 4.92 -11.35
CA SER A 89 -7.90 4.18 -11.70
C SER A 89 -8.05 2.68 -11.47
N ALA A 90 -7.34 1.89 -12.27
CA ALA A 90 -7.38 0.43 -12.16
C ALA A 90 -6.00 -0.23 -12.38
N PHE A 91 -5.72 -1.25 -11.58
CA PHE A 91 -4.47 -1.99 -11.60
C PHE A 91 -4.75 -3.49 -11.75
N PHE A 92 -4.22 -4.11 -12.80
CA PHE A 92 -4.47 -5.51 -13.13
C PHE A 92 -3.17 -6.30 -13.23
N ASN A 93 -3.02 -7.38 -12.46
CA ASN A 93 -1.80 -8.20 -12.51
C ASN A 93 -0.53 -7.36 -12.25
N CYS A 94 -0.61 -6.41 -11.32
CA CYS A 94 0.52 -5.56 -10.95
C CYS A 94 1.19 -6.09 -9.68
N ARG A 95 2.45 -5.70 -9.47
CA ARG A 95 3.20 -5.98 -8.25
C ARG A 95 3.72 -4.69 -7.64
N ILE A 96 3.46 -4.48 -6.36
CA ILE A 96 3.84 -3.28 -5.63
C ILE A 96 4.63 -3.73 -4.40
N ASP A 97 5.93 -3.44 -4.37
CA ASP A 97 6.86 -3.94 -3.36
C ASP A 97 7.63 -2.80 -2.69
N ALA A 98 7.50 -2.64 -1.38
CA ALA A 98 8.43 -1.87 -0.56
C ALA A 98 8.48 -2.43 0.88
N TYR A 99 8.67 -1.56 1.88
CA TYR A 99 8.58 -1.88 3.30
C TYR A 99 7.48 -1.01 3.93
N GLN A 100 7.83 0.07 4.63
CA GLN A 100 6.87 1.00 5.21
C GLN A 100 6.28 1.92 4.12
N ASP A 101 4.97 2.14 4.18
CA ASP A 101 4.21 3.03 3.27
C ASP A 101 4.27 2.62 1.78
N THR A 102 4.22 1.32 1.50
CA THR A 102 4.39 0.78 0.13
C THR A 102 3.41 1.36 -0.90
N LEU A 103 2.11 1.29 -0.62
CA LEU A 103 1.03 1.76 -1.48
C LEU A 103 0.34 2.95 -0.84
N TYR A 104 0.56 4.12 -1.43
CA TYR A 104 -0.07 5.37 -1.01
C TYR A 104 -1.32 5.61 -1.87
N ASN A 105 -2.45 5.02 -1.47
CA ASN A 105 -3.76 5.21 -2.09
C ASN A 105 -4.35 6.57 -1.68
N GLN A 106 -3.76 7.64 -2.19
CA GLN A 106 -3.89 8.97 -1.62
C GLN A 106 -5.29 9.57 -1.73
N ALA A 107 -5.97 9.43 -2.86
CA ALA A 107 -7.28 10.03 -3.10
C ALA A 107 -8.05 9.35 -4.25
N ASN A 108 -9.35 9.62 -4.32
CA ASN A 108 -10.26 9.20 -5.41
C ASN A 108 -10.43 7.68 -5.56
N ARG A 109 -11.27 7.25 -6.51
CA ARG A 109 -11.69 5.83 -6.64
C ARG A 109 -10.64 4.98 -7.32
N GLN A 110 -10.27 3.87 -6.69
CA GLN A 110 -9.18 2.99 -7.15
C GLN A 110 -9.59 1.51 -7.06
N LEU A 111 -9.23 0.72 -8.08
CA LEU A 111 -9.43 -0.73 -8.10
C LEU A 111 -8.10 -1.46 -8.33
N PHE A 112 -7.80 -2.45 -7.49
CA PHE A 112 -6.70 -3.39 -7.67
C PHE A 112 -7.25 -4.81 -7.82
N ARG A 113 -6.87 -5.51 -8.88
CA ARG A 113 -7.32 -6.88 -9.13
C ARG A 113 -6.19 -7.79 -9.57
N ASN A 114 -6.12 -8.98 -8.98
CA ASN A 114 -5.07 -9.97 -9.25
C ASN A 114 -3.66 -9.39 -9.03
N CYS A 115 -3.50 -8.50 -8.05
CA CYS A 115 -2.22 -7.85 -7.77
C CYS A 115 -1.46 -8.56 -6.66
N VAL A 116 -0.17 -8.24 -6.53
CA VAL A 116 0.65 -8.59 -5.38
C VAL A 116 1.11 -7.31 -4.70
N ILE A 117 0.83 -7.15 -3.40
CA ILE A 117 1.25 -5.98 -2.62
C ILE A 117 2.06 -6.48 -1.43
N SER A 118 3.26 -5.93 -1.22
CA SER A 118 4.14 -6.37 -0.12
C SER A 118 4.78 -5.23 0.65
N GLY A 119 4.77 -5.32 1.99
CA GLY A 119 5.35 -4.31 2.88
C GLY A 119 5.32 -4.71 4.35
N THR A 120 5.59 -3.76 5.23
CA THR A 120 5.71 -3.99 6.69
C THR A 120 4.73 -3.16 7.50
N ILE A 121 4.96 -1.85 7.61
CA ILE A 121 4.19 -0.93 8.44
C ILE A 121 3.33 -0.04 7.56
N GLY A 122 2.02 -0.03 7.79
CA GLY A 122 1.07 0.86 7.10
C GLY A 122 1.20 0.77 5.58
N PHE A 123 1.46 -0.44 5.06
CA PHE A 123 1.94 -0.54 3.68
C PHE A 123 0.81 -0.42 2.64
N ILE A 124 -0.45 -0.37 3.09
CA ILE A 124 -1.62 0.12 2.34
C ILE A 124 -2.21 1.25 3.19
N PHE A 125 -2.10 2.50 2.76
CA PHE A 125 -2.45 3.63 3.63
C PHE A 125 -2.99 4.85 2.88
N SER A 126 -3.63 5.74 3.66
CA SER A 126 -4.31 6.98 3.27
C SER A 126 -5.82 6.84 3.11
N ASP A 127 -6.41 7.94 2.68
CA ASP A 127 -7.82 8.22 2.58
C ASP A 127 -8.32 8.19 1.12
N SER A 128 -8.68 6.99 0.64
CA SER A 128 -9.32 6.83 -0.66
C SER A 128 -10.38 5.73 -0.62
N PRO A 129 -11.45 5.79 -1.43
CA PRO A 129 -12.26 4.63 -1.72
C PRO A 129 -11.49 3.66 -2.62
N ILE A 130 -10.92 2.62 -2.02
CA ILE A 130 -10.11 1.60 -2.70
C ILE A 130 -10.71 0.21 -2.50
N VAL A 131 -10.75 -0.59 -3.57
CA VAL A 131 -11.06 -2.02 -3.52
C VAL A 131 -9.85 -2.81 -4.01
N ILE A 132 -9.35 -3.72 -3.19
CA ILE A 132 -8.32 -4.70 -3.54
C ILE A 132 -8.97 -6.07 -3.56
N GLN A 133 -9.03 -6.68 -4.74
CA GLN A 133 -9.78 -7.91 -4.97
C GLN A 133 -8.91 -9.01 -5.58
N ASN A 134 -9.13 -10.27 -5.19
CA ASN A 134 -8.46 -11.44 -5.77
C ASN A 134 -6.93 -11.33 -5.76
N SER A 135 -6.36 -10.69 -4.74
CA SER A 135 -4.95 -10.29 -4.70
C SER A 135 -4.19 -11.02 -3.60
N LEU A 136 -2.88 -11.01 -3.71
CA LEU A 136 -1.96 -11.55 -2.70
C LEU A 136 -1.33 -10.40 -1.94
N ILE A 137 -1.57 -10.37 -0.63
CA ILE A 137 -0.98 -9.42 0.30
C ILE A 137 0.12 -10.14 1.08
N ILE A 138 1.36 -9.67 0.92
CA ILE A 138 2.54 -10.31 1.51
C ILE A 138 3.10 -9.41 2.61
N VAL A 139 3.02 -9.88 3.85
CA VAL A 139 3.62 -9.19 4.99
C VAL A 139 5.10 -9.56 5.08
N ARG A 140 5.96 -8.56 5.01
CA ARG A 140 7.40 -8.72 5.01
C ARG A 140 7.97 -8.72 6.42
N ARG A 141 9.22 -9.17 6.58
CA ARG A 141 9.93 -9.09 7.85
C ARG A 141 10.36 -7.62 8.08
N PRO A 142 9.91 -6.97 9.16
CA PRO A 142 10.37 -5.63 9.52
C PRO A 142 11.73 -5.70 10.25
N MET A 143 12.18 -4.57 10.80
CA MET A 143 13.30 -4.55 11.74
C MET A 143 12.90 -5.22 13.07
N ASP A 144 13.87 -5.67 13.86
CA ASP A 144 13.63 -6.46 15.09
C ASP A 144 12.79 -5.73 16.15
N ASN A 145 12.83 -4.40 16.18
CA ASN A 145 12.10 -3.57 17.14
C ASN A 145 10.81 -2.97 16.53
N GLN A 146 10.26 -3.61 15.50
CA GLN A 146 9.05 -3.17 14.81
C GLN A 146 7.99 -4.28 14.80
N PHE A 147 6.77 -3.88 14.50
CA PHE A 147 5.64 -4.77 14.21
C PHE A 147 5.09 -4.43 12.83
N ASN A 148 4.25 -5.31 12.28
CA ASN A 148 3.63 -5.11 10.98
C ASN A 148 2.19 -4.63 11.10
N ILE A 149 1.80 -3.79 10.14
CA ILE A 149 0.46 -3.23 10.00
C ILE A 149 0.09 -3.27 8.52
N VAL A 150 -0.96 -4.04 8.18
CA VAL A 150 -1.40 -4.15 6.78
C VAL A 150 -2.02 -2.83 6.31
N THR A 151 -3.03 -2.32 7.01
CA THR A 151 -3.71 -1.06 6.63
C THR A 151 -3.52 0.07 7.64
N THR A 152 -3.43 1.31 7.14
CA THR A 152 -3.44 2.53 7.97
C THR A 152 -4.33 3.57 7.29
N GLN A 153 -5.65 3.40 7.44
CA GLN A 153 -6.65 4.19 6.73
C GLN A 153 -6.86 5.55 7.41
N GLY A 154 -7.03 6.59 6.61
CA GLY A 154 -6.94 8.01 6.99
C GLY A 154 -8.22 8.84 6.92
N LYS A 155 -9.41 8.25 6.87
CA LYS A 155 -10.69 8.97 6.88
C LYS A 155 -10.84 9.80 8.16
N ASP A 156 -10.96 11.12 8.02
CA ASP A 156 -10.92 12.09 9.13
C ASP A 156 -12.29 12.76 9.38
N PHE A 157 -13.20 12.71 8.41
CA PHE A 157 -14.55 13.24 8.54
C PHE A 157 -15.61 12.18 8.24
N ILE A 158 -16.76 12.24 8.94
CA ILE A 158 -17.79 11.21 8.84
C ILE A 158 -18.44 11.13 7.44
N ASP A 159 -18.55 12.28 6.77
CA ASP A 159 -19.17 12.48 5.46
C ASP A 159 -18.26 12.14 4.27
N GLU A 160 -17.00 11.77 4.52
CA GLU A 160 -16.10 11.25 3.50
C GLU A 160 -16.56 9.87 3.00
N ASN A 161 -16.75 9.73 1.69
CA ASN A 161 -17.10 8.45 1.06
C ASN A 161 -15.84 7.63 0.72
N THR A 162 -14.97 7.44 1.71
CA THR A 162 -13.66 6.78 1.58
C THR A 162 -13.58 5.55 2.49
N GLY A 163 -12.63 4.65 2.19
CA GLY A 163 -12.45 3.42 2.94
C GLY A 163 -11.64 2.40 2.15
N THR A 164 -10.98 1.49 2.89
CA THR A 164 -10.19 0.41 2.28
C THR A 164 -10.97 -0.90 2.33
N ILE A 165 -11.25 -1.51 1.18
CA ILE A 165 -11.87 -2.84 1.09
C ILE A 165 -10.86 -3.82 0.54
N ILE A 166 -10.59 -4.90 1.28
CA ILE A 166 -9.79 -6.04 0.86
C ILE A 166 -10.73 -7.25 0.76
N GLN A 167 -10.99 -7.73 -0.45
CA GLN A 167 -11.96 -8.79 -0.71
C GLN A 167 -11.31 -9.99 -1.42
N ASN A 168 -11.64 -11.20 -0.96
CA ASN A 168 -11.21 -12.45 -1.61
C ASN A 168 -9.68 -12.48 -1.86
N CYS A 169 -8.91 -11.98 -0.90
CA CYS A 169 -7.46 -11.91 -0.95
C CYS A 169 -6.84 -12.97 -0.04
N LYS A 170 -5.53 -13.19 -0.20
CA LYS A 170 -4.72 -13.98 0.74
C LYS A 170 -3.73 -13.05 1.44
N ILE A 171 -3.71 -13.06 2.77
CA ILE A 171 -2.74 -12.31 3.58
C ILE A 171 -1.74 -13.32 4.17
N VAL A 172 -0.49 -13.29 3.71
CA VAL A 172 0.52 -14.31 4.02
C VAL A 172 1.83 -13.68 4.48
N PRO A 173 2.65 -14.38 5.31
CA PRO A 173 3.98 -13.90 5.63
C PRO A 173 4.95 -14.21 4.47
N GLU A 174 5.95 -13.37 4.26
CA GLU A 174 7.08 -13.73 3.39
C GLU A 174 7.97 -14.79 4.07
N GLN A 175 8.80 -15.47 3.27
CA GLN A 175 9.69 -16.52 3.77
C GLN A 175 10.61 -16.04 4.90
N LYS A 176 11.11 -14.80 4.82
CA LYS A 176 11.98 -14.21 5.85
C LYS A 176 11.25 -13.93 7.16
N LEU A 177 9.94 -13.64 7.12
CA LEU A 177 9.13 -13.45 8.32
C LEU A 177 8.75 -14.80 8.94
N PHE A 178 8.66 -15.88 8.16
CA PHE A 178 8.06 -17.14 8.59
C PHE A 178 8.58 -17.68 9.93
N ASN A 179 9.90 -17.66 10.15
CA ASN A 179 10.51 -18.16 11.39
C ASN A 179 10.26 -17.24 12.61
N ASP A 180 10.05 -15.95 12.38
CA ASP A 180 9.81 -14.93 13.39
C ASP A 180 8.33 -14.52 13.49
N ARG A 181 7.44 -15.16 12.71
CA ARG A 181 6.05 -14.71 12.50
C ARG A 181 5.19 -14.70 13.77
N PHE A 182 5.58 -15.48 14.78
CA PHE A 182 4.93 -15.48 16.09
C PHE A 182 5.63 -14.60 17.13
N LYS A 183 6.84 -14.10 16.83
CA LYS A 183 7.61 -13.18 17.67
C LYS A 183 7.34 -11.72 17.28
N ILE A 184 7.23 -11.47 15.98
CA ILE A 184 6.94 -10.15 15.41
C ILE A 184 5.43 -10.04 15.22
N ALA A 185 4.80 -9.18 16.01
CA ALA A 185 3.36 -8.96 15.92
C ALA A 185 2.97 -8.42 14.54
N THR A 186 1.85 -8.93 14.00
CA THR A 186 1.22 -8.41 12.79
C THR A 186 -0.26 -8.18 13.04
N PHE A 187 -0.75 -6.99 12.67
CA PHE A 187 -2.17 -6.64 12.71
C PHE A 187 -2.69 -6.30 11.31
N LEU A 188 -3.99 -6.48 11.13
CA LEU A 188 -4.73 -6.14 9.91
C LEU A 188 -4.75 -4.62 9.67
N GLY A 189 -4.73 -3.83 10.74
CA GLY A 189 -4.63 -2.38 10.58
C GLY A 189 -4.58 -1.62 11.89
N ARG A 190 -4.45 -0.30 11.74
CA ARG A 190 -4.60 0.70 12.80
C ARG A 190 -5.23 1.98 12.24
N PRO A 191 -5.99 2.75 13.04
CA PRO A 191 -6.64 3.96 12.56
C PRO A 191 -5.65 5.12 12.45
N TRP A 192 -5.39 5.65 11.26
CA TRP A 192 -4.57 6.88 11.18
C TRP A 192 -5.36 8.10 11.65
N LYS A 193 -6.67 8.10 11.36
CA LYS A 193 -7.60 9.20 11.59
C LYS A 193 -8.90 8.71 12.21
N LYS A 194 -9.71 9.66 12.68
CA LYS A 194 -10.83 9.42 13.59
C LYS A 194 -11.87 8.45 13.05
N PHE A 195 -12.21 8.53 11.78
CA PHE A 195 -13.25 7.71 11.14
C PHE A 195 -12.67 6.63 10.24
N SER A 196 -11.48 6.12 10.59
CA SER A 196 -10.83 5.06 9.84
C SER A 196 -11.77 3.87 9.59
N THR A 197 -12.05 3.63 8.31
CA THR A 197 -12.91 2.59 7.76
C THR A 197 -12.09 1.60 6.93
N THR A 198 -12.01 0.34 7.38
CA THR A 198 -11.38 -0.77 6.63
C THR A 198 -12.25 -2.01 6.71
N ILE A 199 -12.48 -2.70 5.58
CA ILE A 199 -13.22 -3.95 5.53
C ILE A 199 -12.33 -5.03 4.92
N ILE A 200 -12.16 -6.17 5.59
CA ILE A 200 -11.43 -7.35 5.13
C ILE A 200 -12.39 -8.54 5.11
N MET A 201 -12.88 -8.88 3.93
CA MET A 201 -13.93 -9.88 3.76
C MET A 201 -13.52 -10.99 2.79
N GLU A 202 -14.02 -12.21 3.05
CA GLU A 202 -13.77 -13.39 2.21
C GLU A 202 -12.27 -13.71 2.03
N CYS A 203 -11.42 -13.24 2.94
CA CYS A 203 -9.97 -13.40 2.84
C CYS A 203 -9.47 -14.64 3.57
N ILE A 204 -8.38 -15.22 3.08
CA ILE A 204 -7.59 -16.20 3.83
C ILE A 204 -6.50 -15.45 4.59
N LEU A 205 -6.54 -15.53 5.92
CA LEU A 205 -5.56 -14.93 6.81
C LEU A 205 -4.54 -15.98 7.25
N GLY A 206 -3.26 -15.64 7.21
CA GLY A 206 -2.19 -16.48 7.75
C GLY A 206 -2.24 -16.57 9.29
N ASP A 207 -1.65 -17.63 9.83
CA ASP A 207 -1.60 -17.97 11.27
C ASP A 207 -0.89 -16.93 12.16
N PHE A 208 -0.16 -15.99 11.56
CA PHE A 208 0.66 -14.98 12.19
C PHE A 208 -0.09 -13.67 12.49
N ILE A 209 -1.31 -13.52 11.99
CA ILE A 209 -2.15 -12.38 12.35
C ILE A 209 -2.56 -12.53 13.81
N LYS A 210 -2.32 -11.48 14.59
CA LYS A 210 -2.67 -11.44 16.01
C LYS A 210 -4.19 -11.63 16.17
N PRO A 211 -4.67 -12.45 17.13
CA PRO A 211 -6.10 -12.68 17.36
C PRO A 211 -6.91 -11.40 17.62
N GLU A 212 -6.25 -10.38 18.19
CA GLU A 212 -6.80 -9.04 18.38
C GLU A 212 -7.22 -8.38 17.06
N GLY A 213 -6.62 -8.80 15.93
CA GLY A 213 -6.91 -8.34 14.57
C GLY A 213 -6.37 -6.94 14.29
N TRP A 214 -6.66 -5.98 15.16
CA TRP A 214 -6.38 -4.55 14.99
C TRP A 214 -5.65 -4.01 16.22
N ILE A 215 -4.95 -2.89 16.04
CA ILE A 215 -4.32 -2.16 17.15
C ILE A 215 -4.69 -0.68 17.10
N LEU A 216 -4.79 -0.05 18.26
CA LEU A 216 -5.00 1.39 18.36
C LEU A 216 -3.78 2.17 17.86
N PHE A 217 -4.03 3.40 17.44
CA PHE A 217 -2.97 4.30 17.05
C PHE A 217 -2.37 4.98 18.28
N GLU A 218 -1.14 4.63 18.61
CA GLU A 218 -0.36 5.30 19.65
C GLU A 218 0.29 6.57 19.09
N GLY A 219 -0.54 7.55 18.74
CA GLY A 219 -0.09 8.91 18.43
C GLY A 219 0.34 9.66 19.70
N PRO A 220 1.09 10.77 19.58
CA PRO A 220 1.47 11.61 20.72
C PRO A 220 0.25 12.07 21.55
N ASP A 221 -0.90 12.23 20.90
CA ASP A 221 -2.14 12.69 21.52
C ASP A 221 -2.97 11.54 22.15
N LYS A 222 -2.53 10.27 22.00
CA LYS A 222 -3.20 9.05 22.52
C LYS A 222 -4.72 9.04 22.34
N VAL A 223 -5.19 9.54 21.19
CA VAL A 223 -6.64 9.68 20.95
C VAL A 223 -7.21 8.30 20.62
N ASN A 224 -8.17 7.86 21.44
CA ASN A 224 -8.93 6.66 21.16
C ASN A 224 -9.98 6.95 20.08
N TYR A 225 -9.99 6.14 19.01
CA TYR A 225 -10.93 6.23 17.89
C TYR A 225 -11.92 5.06 17.84
N GLU A 226 -11.96 4.20 18.86
CA GLU A 226 -12.81 3.00 18.92
C GLU A 226 -14.29 3.27 18.69
N GLU A 227 -14.80 4.42 19.17
CA GLU A 227 -16.21 4.77 19.03
C GLU A 227 -16.60 5.23 17.61
N THR A 228 -15.61 5.54 16.76
CA THR A 228 -15.84 6.19 15.45
C THR A 228 -15.27 5.43 14.27
N LEU A 229 -14.36 4.48 14.49
CA LEU A 229 -13.81 3.62 13.44
C LEU A 229 -14.81 2.56 12.99
N TYR A 230 -14.61 2.04 11.77
CA TYR A 230 -15.38 0.92 11.24
C TYR A 230 -14.45 -0.15 10.66
N TYR A 231 -14.26 -1.23 11.41
CA TYR A 231 -13.51 -2.41 10.98
C TYR A 231 -14.38 -3.65 10.96
N ALA A 232 -14.36 -4.38 9.85
CA ALA A 232 -15.17 -5.58 9.61
C ALA A 232 -14.42 -6.61 8.77
#